data_AF-A0A843GH40-F1
#
_entry.id   AF-A0A843GH40-F1
#
_cell.length_a   1.000
_cell.length_b   1.000
_cell.length_c   1.000
_cell.angle_alpha   90.00
_cell.angle_beta   90.00
_cell.angle_gamma   90.00
#
_symmetry.space_group_name_H-M   'P 1'
#
loop_
_entity.id
_entity.type
_entity.pdbx_description
1 polymer ?
#
loop_
_entity_poly.entity_id
_entity_poly.type
_entity_poly.pdbx_seq_one_letter_code
_entity_poly.pdbx_strand_id
1 'polypeptide(L)' 'KKYFKDKEYVFNTVIPRNIRLAEAPSYGKPCIVYDPESKGAIAYLKLAKEILERDGK' A
#
# COMPACT_ATOMS: atom_id res chain seq x y z
N LYS A 1 15.59 3.00 -7.64
CA LYS A 1 15.38 4.23 -8.44
C LYS A 1 16.28 4.35 -9.69
N LYS A 2 17.02 3.29 -10.09
CA LYS A 2 17.93 3.32 -11.25
C LYS A 2 17.24 2.99 -12.59
N TYR A 3 16.08 2.32 -12.53
CA TYR A 3 15.30 1.89 -13.70
C TYR A 3 14.10 2.79 -13.99
N PHE A 4 13.47 3.31 -12.94
CA PHE A 4 12.40 4.30 -13.04
C PHE A 4 13.05 5.69 -12.93
N LYS A 5 13.43 6.27 -14.08
CA LYS A 5 14.10 7.58 -14.19
C LYS A 5 13.21 8.72 -13.70
N ASP A 6 11.92 8.59 -13.96
CA ASP A 6 10.89 9.50 -13.50
C ASP A 6 10.54 9.19 -12.04
N LYS A 7 11.24 9.87 -11.12
CA LYS A 7 10.98 9.79 -9.67
C LYS A 7 9.53 10.08 -9.32
N GLU A 8 8.84 10.81 -10.18
CA GLU A 8 7.41 11.03 -10.09
C GLU A 8 6.69 9.68 -10.02
N TYR A 9 6.84 8.73 -10.94
CA TYR A 9 6.04 7.49 -10.89
C TYR A 9 6.40 6.50 -9.75
N VAL A 10 7.30 6.86 -8.83
CA VAL A 10 7.72 6.01 -7.72
C VAL A 10 7.29 6.60 -6.38
N PHE A 11 6.36 5.92 -5.71
CA PHE A 11 5.96 6.26 -4.34
C PHE A 11 7.08 5.95 -3.33
N ASN A 12 7.12 6.72 -2.25
CA ASN A 12 8.03 6.52 -1.12
C ASN A 12 7.53 5.43 -0.17
N THR A 13 6.22 5.24 -0.09
CA THR A 13 5.61 4.18 0.71
C THR A 13 5.90 2.80 0.10
N VAL A 14 6.57 1.95 0.88
CA VAL A 14 6.89 0.57 0.48
C VAL A 14 5.86 -0.38 1.09
N ILE A 15 5.24 -1.22 0.25
CA ILE A 15 4.36 -2.30 0.71
C ILE A 15 5.20 -3.54 1.04
N PRO A 16 5.31 -3.95 2.32
CA PRO A 16 6.08 -5.12 2.69
C PRO A 16 5.35 -6.41 2.30
N ARG A 17 6.11 -7.48 2.05
CA ARG A 17 5.53 -8.83 1.89
C ARG A 17 4.89 -9.26 3.21
N ASN A 18 3.60 -9.55 3.21
CA ASN A 18 2.86 -9.89 4.41
C ASN A 18 1.87 -11.05 4.13
N ILE A 19 1.84 -12.04 5.02
CA ILE A 19 0.99 -13.23 4.87
C ILE A 19 -0.50 -12.86 4.93
N ARG A 20 -0.90 -11.99 5.86
CA ARG A 20 -2.30 -11.55 6.00
C ARG A 20 -2.80 -10.77 4.79
N LEU A 21 -1.90 -10.04 4.11
CA LEU A 21 -2.23 -9.38 2.85
C LEU A 21 -2.50 -10.40 1.73
N ALA A 22 -1.81 -11.55 1.74
CA ALA A 22 -2.01 -12.63 0.79
C ALA A 22 -3.23 -13.51 1.13
N GLU A 23 -3.62 -13.57 2.41
CA GLU A 23 -4.79 -14.32 2.88
C GLU A 23 -6.10 -13.56 2.66
N ALA A 24 -6.09 -12.22 2.78
CA ALA A 24 -7.30 -11.40 2.66
C ALA A 24 -8.18 -11.68 1.40
N PRO A 25 -7.61 -11.88 0.19
CA PRO A 25 -8.38 -12.25 -1.01
C PRO A 25 -9.15 -13.57 -0.86
N SER A 26 -8.58 -14.56 -0.17
CA SER A 26 -9.23 -15.86 0.07
C SER A 26 -10.48 -15.73 0.95
N TYR A 27 -10.51 -14.73 1.84
CA TYR A 27 -11.66 -14.42 2.68
C TYR A 27 -12.65 -13.45 2.03
N GLY A 28 -12.39 -13.01 0.78
CA GLY A 28 -13.23 -12.04 0.07
C GLY A 28 -13.30 -10.67 0.74
N LYS A 29 -12.34 -10.34 1.61
CA LYS A 29 -12.29 -9.07 2.36
C LYS A 29 -11.08 -8.24 1.94
N PRO A 30 -11.20 -6.90 1.85
CA PRO A 30 -10.05 -6.03 1.68
C PRO A 30 -9.04 -6.20 2.82
N CYS A 31 -7.74 -6.03 2.56
CA CYS A 31 -6.71 -6.20 3.58
C CYS A 31 -6.89 -5.28 4.81
N ILE A 32 -7.44 -4.08 4.59
CA ILE A 32 -7.76 -3.11 5.65
C ILE A 32 -8.89 -3.60 6.56
N VAL A 33 -9.85 -4.36 6.00
CA VAL A 33 -11.00 -4.90 6.75
C VAL A 33 -10.66 -6.25 7.37
N TYR A 34 -9.82 -7.06 6.71
CA TYR A 34 -9.40 -8.36 7.21
C TYR A 34 -8.52 -8.23 8.45
N ASP A 35 -7.49 -7.38 8.40
CA ASP A 35 -6.61 -7.13 9.53
C ASP A 35 -6.02 -5.71 9.49
N PRO A 36 -6.69 -4.71 10.10
CA PRO A 36 -6.28 -3.31 10.04
C PRO A 36 -4.94 -3.05 10.74
N GLU A 37 -4.56 -3.88 11.72
CA GLU A 37 -3.30 -3.75 12.47
C GLU A 37 -2.12 -4.42 11.73
N SER A 38 -2.37 -5.11 10.62
CA SER A 38 -1.30 -5.72 9.83
C SER A 38 -0.37 -4.67 9.25
N LYS A 39 0.93 -4.99 9.18
CA LYS A 39 1.94 -4.16 8.51
C LYS A 39 1.57 -3.86 7.05
N GLY A 40 0.87 -4.79 6.39
CA GLY A 40 0.36 -4.61 5.03
C GLY A 40 -0.74 -3.56 4.95
N ALA A 41 -1.77 -3.67 5.80
CA ALA A 41 -2.88 -2.70 5.85
C ALA A 41 -2.37 -1.29 6.18
N ILE A 42 -1.48 -1.16 7.18
CA ILE A 42 -0.88 0.13 7.56
C ILE A 42 -0.08 0.73 6.39
N ALA A 43 0.66 -0.09 5.64
CA ALA A 43 1.42 0.38 4.48
C ALA A 43 0.48 0.86 3.35
N TYR A 44 -0.65 0.17 3.12
CA TYR A 44 -1.66 0.63 2.16
C TYR A 44 -2.32 1.94 2.58
N LEU A 45 -2.61 2.14 3.87
CA LEU A 45 -3.14 3.41 4.38
C LEU A 45 -2.15 4.56 4.18
N LYS A 46 -0.85 4.32 4.42
CA LYS A 46 0.22 5.30 4.15
C LYS A 46 0.31 5.63 2.66
N LEU A 47 0.20 4.60 1.80
CA LEU A 47 0.22 4.79 0.35
C LEU A 47 -0.99 5.60 -0.13
N ALA A 48 -2.18 5.31 0.39
CA ALA A 48 -3.39 6.07 0.09
C ALA A 48 -3.23 7.55 0.47
N LYS A 49 -2.64 7.83 1.64
CA LYS A 49 -2.33 9.20 2.06
C LYS A 49 -1.35 9.87 1.09
N GLU A 50 -0.28 9.18 0.72
CA GLU A 50 0.71 9.71 -0.23
C GLU A 50 0.11 9.99 -1.62
N ILE A 51 -0.83 9.15 -2.09
CA ILE A 51 -1.58 9.39 -3.33
C ILE A 51 -2.44 10.65 -3.19
N LEU A 52 -3.19 10.80 -2.11
CA LEU A 52 -4.02 11.99 -1.87
C LEU A 52 -3.19 13.28 -1.80
N GLU A 53 -2.02 13.24 -1.15
CA GLU A 53 -1.12 14.40 -1.06
C GLU A 53 -0.50 14.79 -2.41
N ARG A 54 -0.48 13.86 -3.37
CA ARG A 54 0.14 14.06 -4.68
C ARG A 54 -0.86 14.36 -5.79
N ASP A 55 -2.02 13.72 -5.75
CA ASP A 55 -3.12 13.91 -6.73
C ASP A 55 -4.03 15.08 -6.31
N GLY A 56 -4.12 15.35 -5.01
CA GLY A 56 -4.83 16.49 -4.44
C GLY A 56 -4.16 17.83 -4.75
N LYS A 57 -4.37 18.32 -5.97
CA LYS A 57 -4.70 19.73 -6.19
C LYS A 57 -6.11 20.03 -5.66
#